data_AF-A0AAE4IMQ9-F1
#
_entry.id   AF-A0AAE4IMQ9-F1
#
_cell.length_a   1.000
_cell.length_b   1.000
_cell.length_c   1.000
_cell.angle_alpha   90.00
_cell.angle_beta   90.00
_cell.angle_gamma   90.00
#
_symmetry.space_group_name_H-M   'P 1'
#
loop_
_entity.id
_entity.type
_entity.pdbx_description
1 polymer ?
#
loop_
_entity_poly.entity_id
_entity_poly.type
_entity_poly.pdbx_seq_one_letter_code
_entity_poly.pdbx_strand_id
1 'polypeptide(L)'
;MTLVAFGCSSATGDENSKDSPGQSDSKNTILPLGASRVEGARPLFESFRYELWMDLRENQWTFDFVGSQTDPASYPAIHNDSFDRDHDGHSGWTSGEIADGLPGWLEQVGAPQIVLFSSPGGNDMLQGLPFDDAATNIY
;
A
#
# COMPACT_ATOMS: atom_id res chain seq x y z
N MET A 1 -46.02 62.49 -11.47
CA MET A 1 -46.94 61.38 -11.14
C MET A 1 -46.25 60.12 -11.65
N THR A 2 -45.35 59.56 -10.84
CA THR A 2 -45.52 58.32 -10.05
C THR A 2 -45.06 57.13 -10.91
N LEU A 3 -44.10 56.30 -10.53
CA LEU A 3 -44.05 55.53 -9.27
C LEU A 3 -42.61 55.04 -8.97
N VAL A 4 -42.25 55.03 -7.68
CA VAL A 4 -41.14 54.26 -7.08
C VAL A 4 -41.76 53.14 -6.21
N ALA A 5 -40.99 52.06 -5.98
CA ALA A 5 -41.11 50.98 -4.96
C ALA A 5 -41.83 49.68 -5.41
N PHE A 6 -41.53 48.45 -4.95
CA PHE A 6 -40.48 47.73 -4.16
C PHE A 6 -40.85 46.22 -4.30
N GLY A 7 -39.92 45.25 -4.20
CA GLY A 7 -40.33 43.84 -3.96
C GLY A 7 -39.28 42.74 -4.18
N CYS A 8 -39.00 41.99 -3.12
CA CYS A 8 -37.91 41.02 -2.87
C CYS A 8 -38.10 39.62 -3.51
N SER A 9 -37.01 38.89 -3.82
CA SER A 9 -36.98 37.43 -3.58
C SER A 9 -35.57 36.81 -3.53
N SER A 10 -35.37 36.04 -2.47
CA SER A 10 -34.41 34.95 -2.20
C SER A 10 -32.90 35.16 -2.40
N ALA A 11 -32.19 35.07 -1.28
CA ALA A 11 -30.74 34.93 -1.19
C ALA A 11 -30.20 33.81 -2.10
N THR A 12 -29.21 34.15 -2.93
CA THR A 12 -28.37 33.18 -3.61
C THR A 12 -27.42 32.56 -2.59
N GLY A 13 -27.74 31.35 -2.15
CA GLY A 13 -26.75 30.45 -1.59
C GLY A 13 -25.87 29.94 -2.73
N ASP A 14 -24.62 30.37 -2.76
CA ASP A 14 -23.58 29.68 -3.52
C ASP A 14 -23.04 28.54 -2.67
N GLU A 15 -23.74 27.41 -2.69
CA GLU A 15 -23.19 26.12 -2.31
C GLU A 15 -22.37 25.57 -3.48
N ASN A 16 -21.05 25.78 -3.47
CA ASN A 16 -20.13 24.82 -4.09
C ASN A 16 -18.69 24.94 -3.57
N SER A 17 -18.49 24.86 -2.25
CA SER A 17 -17.20 24.41 -1.74
C SER A 17 -17.17 22.89 -1.90
N LYS A 18 -16.60 22.39 -3.01
CA LYS A 18 -16.06 21.04 -3.02
C LYS A 18 -14.95 21.01 -1.99
N ASP A 19 -15.31 20.60 -0.79
CA ASP A 19 -14.40 20.26 0.28
C ASP A 19 -13.63 19.02 -0.19
N SER A 20 -12.55 19.24 -0.94
CA SER A 20 -11.54 18.22 -1.15
C SER A 20 -10.92 18.00 0.22
N PRO A 21 -11.00 16.80 0.81
CA PRO A 21 -10.34 16.55 2.08
C PRO A 21 -8.89 16.99 1.92
N GLY A 22 -8.45 17.89 2.81
CA GLY A 22 -7.13 18.50 2.74
C GLY A 22 -6.08 17.42 2.50
N GLN A 23 -5.42 17.49 1.35
CA GLN A 23 -4.41 16.52 0.97
C GLN A 23 -3.29 16.62 2.02
N SER A 24 -3.06 15.53 2.76
CA SER A 24 -2.00 15.48 3.75
C SER A 24 -0.65 15.67 3.06
N ASP A 25 0.20 16.53 3.59
CA ASP A 25 1.59 16.72 3.12
C ASP A 25 2.52 15.58 3.56
N SER A 26 2.03 14.59 4.33
CA SER A 26 2.81 13.42 4.74
C SER A 26 2.92 12.39 3.62
N LYS A 27 4.14 11.96 3.30
CA LYS A 27 4.40 10.81 2.40
C LYS A 27 3.80 9.54 2.99
N ASN A 28 2.93 8.84 2.24
CA ASN A 28 2.30 7.61 2.71
C ASN A 28 3.31 6.45 2.70
N THR A 29 3.69 5.91 3.86
CA THR A 29 4.55 4.72 3.91
C THR A 29 3.72 3.44 3.83
N ILE A 30 4.07 2.58 2.88
CA ILE A 30 3.36 1.34 2.58
C ILE A 30 4.35 0.20 2.74
N LEU A 31 4.04 -0.76 3.61
CA LEU A 31 4.82 -1.99 3.81
C LEU A 31 4.15 -3.15 3.06
N PRO A 32 4.69 -3.62 1.92
CA PRO A 32 4.30 -4.90 1.35
C PRO A 32 4.85 -6.04 2.21
N LEU A 33 3.97 -6.82 2.85
CA LEU A 33 4.34 -7.87 3.79
C LEU A 33 3.77 -9.23 3.36
N GLY A 34 4.59 -10.27 3.33
CA GLY A 34 4.13 -11.63 3.08
C GLY A 34 5.22 -12.59 2.63
N ALA A 35 4.82 -13.65 1.94
CA ALA A 35 5.74 -14.66 1.43
C ALA A 35 6.15 -14.38 -0.05
N SER A 36 6.33 -15.43 -0.86
CA SER A 36 6.80 -15.33 -2.25
C SER A 36 5.94 -14.45 -3.16
N ARG A 37 4.63 -14.33 -2.91
CA ARG A 37 3.74 -13.44 -3.70
C ARG A 37 4.06 -11.95 -3.51
N VAL A 38 4.68 -11.60 -2.38
CA VAL A 38 5.18 -10.25 -2.13
C VAL A 38 6.60 -10.13 -2.65
N GLU A 39 7.48 -11.07 -2.34
CA GLU A 39 8.88 -11.02 -2.79
C GLU A 39 8.98 -10.94 -4.31
N GLY A 40 8.25 -11.79 -5.03
CA GLY A 40 8.47 -11.97 -6.46
C GLY A 40 9.77 -12.74 -6.74
N ALA A 41 9.96 -13.15 -7.99
CA ALA A 41 11.22 -13.76 -8.44
C ALA A 41 11.39 -13.54 -9.94
N ARG A 42 11.39 -12.27 -10.39
CA ARG A 42 11.57 -11.93 -11.80
C ARG A 42 12.85 -12.60 -12.36
N PRO A 43 12.79 -13.26 -13.53
CA PRO A 43 11.67 -13.33 -14.49
C PRO A 43 10.76 -14.56 -14.34
N LEU A 44 10.90 -15.36 -13.27
CA LEU A 44 10.12 -16.59 -13.10
C LEU A 44 8.65 -16.30 -12.74
N PHE A 45 8.42 -15.37 -11.83
CA PHE A 45 7.10 -14.85 -11.50
C PHE A 45 7.20 -13.44 -10.94
N GLU A 46 6.15 -12.66 -11.15
CA GLU A 46 6.09 -11.26 -10.71
C GLU A 46 5.36 -11.14 -9.37
N SER A 47 5.79 -10.16 -8.58
CA SER A 47 5.00 -9.62 -7.48
C SER A 47 3.97 -8.62 -8.02
N PHE A 48 2.91 -8.35 -7.26
CA PHE A 48 1.97 -7.27 -7.58
C PHE A 48 2.59 -5.87 -7.41
N ARG A 49 3.71 -5.76 -6.70
CA ARG A 49 4.29 -4.47 -6.26
C ARG A 49 4.62 -3.54 -7.42
N TYR A 50 5.18 -4.05 -8.52
CA TYR A 50 5.57 -3.21 -9.66
C TYR A 50 4.35 -2.57 -10.34
N GLU A 51 3.32 -3.36 -10.64
CA GLU A 51 2.08 -2.86 -11.25
C GLU A 51 1.38 -1.87 -10.31
N LEU A 52 1.31 -2.17 -9.00
CA LEU A 52 0.74 -1.25 -8.03
C LEU A 52 1.53 0.07 -7.93
N TRP A 53 2.87 0.00 -7.94
CA TRP A 53 3.69 1.21 -7.97
C TRP A 53 3.42 2.04 -9.22
N MET A 54 3.31 1.40 -10.40
CA MET A 54 2.96 2.11 -11.63
C MET A 54 1.61 2.80 -11.50
N ASP A 55 0.57 2.09 -11.07
CA ASP A 55 -0.78 2.65 -10.88
C ASP A 55 -0.78 3.87 -9.93
N LEU A 56 -0.06 3.78 -8.81
CA LEU A 56 0.03 4.87 -7.84
C LEU A 56 0.79 6.09 -8.42
N ARG A 57 1.87 5.87 -9.17
CA ARG A 57 2.65 6.94 -9.82
C ARG A 57 1.85 7.62 -10.93
N GLU A 58 1.18 6.86 -11.79
CA GLU A 58 0.34 7.40 -12.87
C GLU A 58 -0.81 8.26 -12.33
N ASN A 59 -1.33 7.92 -11.15
CA ASN A 59 -2.36 8.70 -10.46
C ASN A 59 -1.80 9.77 -9.51
N GLN A 60 -0.50 10.08 -9.62
CA GLN A 60 0.17 11.17 -8.90
C GLN A 60 0.10 11.05 -7.36
N TRP A 61 0.02 9.84 -6.83
CA TRP A 61 0.08 9.61 -5.39
C TRP A 61 1.50 9.81 -4.86
N THR A 62 1.60 10.41 -3.67
CA THR A 62 2.85 10.52 -2.92
C THR A 62 2.93 9.40 -1.90
N PHE A 63 3.86 8.46 -2.11
CA PHE A 63 4.03 7.27 -1.27
C PHE A 63 5.50 6.81 -1.23
N ASP A 64 5.79 5.92 -0.28
CA ASP A 64 7.05 5.18 -0.11
C ASP A 64 6.71 3.71 0.05
N PHE A 65 7.28 2.81 -0.74
CA PHE A 65 7.38 1.44 -0.27
C PHE A 65 8.49 1.36 0.76
N VAL A 66 8.23 0.63 1.84
CA VAL A 66 9.20 0.42 2.91
C VAL A 66 9.29 -1.07 3.21
N GLY A 67 10.43 -1.50 3.73
CA GLY A 67 10.68 -2.90 4.07
C GLY A 67 12.14 -3.13 4.45
N SER A 68 12.43 -4.27 5.07
CA SER A 68 13.80 -4.67 5.41
C SER A 68 14.56 -5.25 4.21
N GLN A 69 13.86 -5.60 3.13
CA GLN A 69 14.42 -6.14 1.91
C GLN A 69 14.23 -5.19 0.72
N THR A 70 15.09 -5.36 -0.28
CA THR A 70 15.00 -4.67 -1.57
C THR A 70 15.11 -5.69 -2.68
N ASP A 71 14.15 -5.66 -3.62
CA ASP A 71 14.15 -6.51 -4.80
C ASP A 71 15.43 -6.27 -5.64
N PRO A 72 16.24 -7.30 -5.94
CA PRO A 72 17.47 -7.12 -6.70
C PRO A 72 17.23 -6.96 -8.21
N ALA A 73 16.06 -7.34 -8.72
CA ALA A 73 15.77 -7.34 -10.15
C ALA A 73 15.62 -5.93 -10.74
N SER A 74 15.78 -5.83 -12.05
CA SER A 74 15.59 -4.59 -12.79
C SER A 74 14.17 -4.49 -13.36
N TYR A 75 13.64 -3.27 -13.34
CA TYR A 75 12.30 -2.96 -13.80
C TYR A 75 12.33 -1.78 -14.77
N PRO A 76 11.42 -1.73 -15.76
CA PRO A 76 11.28 -0.54 -16.59
C PRO A 76 10.96 0.69 -15.74
N ALA A 77 11.54 1.82 -16.13
CA ALA A 77 11.18 3.11 -15.54
C ALA A 77 9.89 3.65 -16.19
N ILE A 78 9.08 4.36 -15.42
CA ILE A 78 7.95 5.16 -15.94
C ILE A 78 8.19 6.63 -15.60
N HIS A 79 7.93 7.54 -16.55
CA HIS A 79 8.15 8.99 -16.35
C HIS A 79 9.54 9.39 -15.82
N ASN A 80 10.59 8.59 -16.12
CA ASN A 80 11.96 8.69 -15.60
C ASN A 80 12.12 8.35 -14.10
N ASP A 81 11.09 7.82 -13.45
CA ASP A 81 11.17 7.29 -12.10
C ASP A 81 11.49 5.79 -12.13
N SER A 82 12.34 5.36 -11.19
CA SER A 82 12.65 3.95 -11.00
C SER A 82 11.69 3.31 -10.00
N PHE A 83 11.37 2.05 -10.22
CA PHE A 83 10.55 1.27 -9.29
C PHE A 83 11.12 1.32 -7.88
N ASP A 84 10.26 1.63 -6.92
CA ASP A 84 10.57 1.51 -5.51
C ASP A 84 10.53 0.02 -5.12
N ARG A 85 11.69 -0.53 -4.80
CA ARG A 85 11.91 -1.98 -4.71
C ARG A 85 11.83 -2.50 -3.28
N ASP A 86 11.52 -1.67 -2.30
CA ASP A 86 11.53 -2.08 -0.89
C ASP A 86 10.28 -2.90 -0.52
N HIS A 87 10.45 -3.94 0.30
CA HIS A 87 9.38 -4.84 0.76
C HIS A 87 9.82 -5.72 1.95
N ASP A 88 8.87 -6.41 2.59
CA ASP A 88 9.11 -7.54 3.51
C ASP A 88 8.42 -8.80 2.98
N GLY A 89 9.01 -9.34 1.91
CA GLY A 89 8.50 -10.47 1.17
C GLY A 89 9.48 -11.62 1.28
N HIS A 90 9.07 -12.76 1.82
CA HIS A 90 9.99 -13.86 2.16
C HIS A 90 9.55 -15.18 1.52
N SER A 91 10.17 -15.56 0.40
CA SER A 91 9.81 -16.78 -0.32
C SER A 91 10.06 -18.03 0.51
N GLY A 92 9.09 -18.94 0.45
CA GLY A 92 9.12 -20.18 1.22
C GLY A 92 8.69 -20.04 2.67
N TRP A 93 8.56 -18.82 3.21
CA TRP A 93 8.23 -18.61 4.61
C TRP A 93 6.77 -18.93 4.90
N THR A 94 6.56 -19.56 6.05
CA THR A 94 5.27 -19.85 6.66
C THR A 94 4.72 -18.63 7.38
N SER A 95 3.45 -18.71 7.80
CA SER A 95 2.83 -17.67 8.61
C SER A 95 3.54 -17.46 9.95
N GLY A 96 4.01 -18.53 10.58
CA GLY A 96 4.72 -18.47 11.86
C GLY A 96 6.07 -17.78 11.72
N GLU A 97 6.85 -18.14 10.70
CA GLU A 97 8.15 -17.49 10.45
C GLU A 97 7.98 -15.98 10.17
N ILE A 98 6.93 -15.60 9.43
CA ILE A 98 6.62 -14.18 9.18
C ILE A 98 6.22 -13.47 10.48
N ALA A 99 5.37 -14.09 11.31
CA ALA A 99 4.97 -13.53 12.60
C ALA A 99 6.17 -13.34 13.54
N ASP A 100 7.10 -14.30 13.57
CA ASP A 100 8.31 -14.25 14.40
C ASP A 100 9.31 -13.19 13.92
N GLY A 101 9.43 -12.97 12.62
CA GLY A 101 10.34 -11.98 12.03
C GLY A 101 9.83 -10.53 12.14
N LEU A 102 8.52 -10.33 12.11
CA LEU A 102 7.88 -9.01 12.00
C LEU A 102 8.34 -7.98 13.04
N PRO A 103 8.51 -8.30 14.34
CA PRO A 103 8.99 -7.32 15.31
C PRO A 103 10.35 -6.72 14.93
N GLY A 104 11.30 -7.55 14.45
CA GLY A 104 12.62 -7.08 14.05
C GLY A 104 12.59 -6.22 12.78
N TRP A 105 11.74 -6.57 11.82
CA TRP A 105 11.57 -5.76 10.61
C TRP A 105 10.96 -4.40 10.92
N LEU A 106 9.95 -4.34 11.80
CA LEU A 106 9.34 -3.08 12.24
C LEU A 106 10.31 -2.20 13.05
N GLU A 107 11.23 -2.79 13.81
CA GLU A 107 12.31 -2.04 14.46
C GLU A 107 13.28 -1.40 13.45
N GLN A 108 13.59 -2.10 12.35
CA GLN A 108 14.47 -1.61 11.30
C GLN A 108 13.80 -0.55 10.41
N VAL A 109 12.55 -0.79 10.02
CA VAL A 109 11.80 0.00 9.04
C VAL A 109 11.08 1.19 9.69
N GLY A 110 10.74 1.07 10.97
CA GLY A 110 9.81 1.95 11.67
C GLY A 110 8.36 1.52 11.44
N ALA A 111 7.42 2.29 12.00
CA ALA A 111 5.99 1.99 11.88
C ALA A 111 5.45 2.45 10.51
N PRO A 112 5.08 1.53 9.60
CA PRO A 112 4.43 1.92 8.34
C PRO A 112 3.01 2.43 8.60
N GLN A 113 2.52 3.30 7.73
CA GLN A 113 1.16 3.81 7.81
C GLN A 113 0.13 2.84 7.20
N ILE A 114 0.55 2.08 6.18
CA ILE A 114 -0.27 1.09 5.49
C ILE A 114 0.53 -0.21 5.42
N VAL A 115 -0.11 -1.34 5.73
CA VAL A 115 0.45 -2.67 5.49
C VAL A 115 -0.36 -3.34 4.39
N LEU A 116 0.29 -3.69 3.28
CA LEU A 116 -0.29 -4.53 2.23
C LEU A 116 0.07 -5.98 2.52
N PHE A 117 -0.80 -6.62 3.30
CA PHE A 117 -0.56 -7.97 3.77
C PHE A 117 -1.06 -9.01 2.77
N SER A 118 -0.15 -9.62 2.01
CA SER A 118 -0.46 -10.82 1.24
C SER A 118 -0.31 -12.02 2.18
N SER A 119 -1.42 -12.37 2.82
CA SER A 119 -1.45 -13.35 3.92
C SER A 119 -0.66 -14.62 3.58
N PRO A 120 0.30 -15.03 4.44
CA PRO A 120 0.95 -16.33 4.35
C PRO A 120 -0.03 -17.45 4.72
N GLY A 121 0.42 -18.71 4.71
CA GLY A 121 -0.46 -19.88 4.87
C GLY A 121 -0.31 -20.90 3.74
N GLY A 122 0.05 -20.45 2.54
CA GLY A 122 0.29 -21.36 1.41
C GLY A 122 1.46 -22.30 1.67
N ASN A 123 2.56 -21.79 2.23
CA ASN A 123 3.72 -22.60 2.59
C ASN A 123 3.44 -23.49 3.80
N ASP A 124 2.65 -23.01 4.76
CA ASP A 124 2.17 -23.78 5.90
C ASP A 124 1.43 -25.04 5.44
N MET A 125 0.48 -24.87 4.50
CA MET A 125 -0.25 -25.98 3.89
C MET A 125 0.67 -26.93 3.12
N LEU A 126 1.62 -26.41 2.33
CA LEU A 126 2.57 -27.24 1.59
C LEU A 126 3.49 -28.05 2.51
N GLN A 127 3.79 -27.52 3.70
CA GLN A 127 4.59 -28.20 4.73
C GLN A 127 3.75 -29.10 5.64
N GLY A 128 2.41 -29.10 5.51
CA GLY A 128 1.51 -29.90 6.33
C GLY A 128 1.35 -29.38 7.77
N LEU A 129 1.58 -28.09 8.00
CA LEU A 129 1.35 -27.46 9.30
C LEU A 129 -0.16 -27.34 9.59
N PRO A 130 -0.58 -27.35 10.87
CA PRO A 130 -1.98 -27.18 11.25
C PRO A 130 -2.56 -25.88 10.70
N PHE A 131 -3.77 -25.96 10.14
CA PHE A 131 -4.50 -24.78 9.66
C PHE A 131 -4.72 -23.75 10.78
N ASP A 132 -5.04 -24.23 12.00
CA ASP A 132 -5.32 -23.36 13.14
C ASP A 132 -4.09 -22.54 13.57
N ASP A 133 -2.88 -23.07 13.37
CA ASP A 133 -1.64 -22.32 13.64
C ASP A 133 -1.52 -21.17 12.62
N ALA A 134 -1.73 -21.47 11.34
CA ALA A 134 -1.70 -20.45 10.30
C ALA A 134 -2.78 -19.38 10.49
N ALA A 135 -3.99 -19.79 10.89
CA ALA A 135 -5.08 -18.87 11.22
C ALA A 135 -4.75 -18.00 12.44
N THR A 136 -4.11 -18.56 13.47
CA THR A 136 -3.71 -17.83 14.69
C THR A 136 -2.64 -16.78 14.38
N ASN A 137 -1.71 -17.07 13.48
CA ASN A 137 -0.62 -16.15 13.12
C ASN A 137 -1.08 -14.92 12.31
N ILE A 138 -2.28 -14.97 11.70
CA ILE A 138 -2.79 -13.91 10.82
C ILE A 138 -3.98 -13.14 11.39
N TYR A 139 -4.53 -13.56 12.55
CA TYR A 139 -5.70 -12.98 13.20
C TYR A 139 -5.32 -11.97 14.28
#